data_AF-A0A0D7NE53-F1
#
_entry.id   AF-A0A0D7NE53-F1
#
_cell.length_a   1.000
_cell.length_b   1.000
_cell.length_c   1.000
_cell.angle_alpha   90.00
_cell.angle_beta   90.00
_cell.angle_gamma   90.00
#
_symmetry.space_group_name_H-M   'P 1'
#
loop_
_entity.id
_entity.type
_entity.pdbx_description
1 polymer ?
#
loop_
_entity_poly.entity_id
_entity_poly.type
_entity_poly.pdbx_seq_one_letter_code
_entity_poly.pdbx_strand_id
1 'polypeptide(L)' 'MKKTITPADENEPRIVQRADVAPTDGFSLVVDGQFKAHYDDGNAAQEAGAELLGRFPMLQVLIYDAATRTRSPLQ' A
#
# COMPACT_ATOMS: atom_id res chain seq x y z
N MET A 1 -25.70 13.96 -35.92
CA MET A 1 -24.25 13.74 -36.14
C MET A 1 -23.62 13.48 -34.78
N LYS A 2 -23.03 12.28 -34.65
CA LYS A 2 -22.29 11.68 -33.54
C LYS A 2 -21.74 12.63 -32.46
N LYS A 3 -22.20 12.42 -31.22
CA LYS A 3 -21.62 12.94 -29.97
C LYS A 3 -20.29 12.22 -29.75
N THR A 4 -19.18 12.94 -29.81
CA THR A 4 -17.86 12.42 -29.43
C THR A 4 -17.78 12.40 -27.91
N ILE A 5 -18.05 11.24 -27.34
CA ILE A 5 -17.62 10.84 -26.01
C ILE A 5 -16.12 10.57 -26.07
N THR A 6 -15.31 11.49 -25.55
CA THR A 6 -13.90 11.23 -25.27
C THR A 6 -13.86 10.32 -24.02
N PRO A 7 -13.29 9.11 -24.12
CA PRO A 7 -13.18 8.21 -22.98
C PRO A 7 -12.33 8.89 -21.92
N ALA A 8 -12.87 8.89 -20.70
CA ALA A 8 -12.15 9.24 -19.50
C ALA A 8 -10.81 8.50 -19.53
N ASP A 9 -9.76 9.29 -19.28
CA ASP A 9 -8.41 8.86 -19.00
C ASP A 9 -8.45 7.52 -18.26
N GLU A 10 -7.66 6.60 -18.80
CA GLU A 10 -7.43 5.23 -18.39
C GLU A 10 -7.12 5.21 -16.90
N ASN A 11 -8.16 5.24 -16.07
CA ASN A 11 -8.13 4.71 -14.74
C ASN A 11 -7.88 3.23 -14.98
N GLU A 12 -6.60 2.86 -15.03
CA GLU A 12 -6.11 1.51 -14.80
C GLU A 12 -7.08 0.86 -13.82
N PRO A 13 -7.49 -0.39 -14.02
CA PRO A 13 -8.30 -1.07 -13.02
C PRO A 13 -7.48 -1.03 -11.74
N ARG A 14 -7.72 -0.02 -10.91
CA ARG A 14 -7.29 0.04 -9.54
C ARG A 14 -8.06 -1.12 -8.99
N ILE A 15 -7.40 -2.29 -9.00
CA ILE A 15 -7.82 -3.48 -8.31
C ILE A 15 -8.00 -2.94 -6.91
N VAL A 16 -9.24 -2.56 -6.61
CA VAL A 16 -9.64 -2.05 -5.31
C VAL A 16 -9.56 -3.30 -4.47
N GLN A 17 -8.34 -3.61 -4.04
CA GLN A 17 -8.04 -4.63 -3.06
C GLN A 17 -8.91 -4.24 -1.88
N ARG A 18 -9.98 -5.02 -1.68
CA ARG A 18 -10.87 -4.82 -0.55
C ARG A 18 -10.01 -4.78 0.70
N ALA A 19 -10.21 -3.79 1.55
CA ALA A 19 -9.48 -3.67 2.82
C ALA A 19 -9.61 -4.93 3.72
N ASP A 20 -10.64 -5.75 3.50
CA ASP A 20 -10.87 -7.04 4.17
C ASP A 20 -10.11 -8.24 3.56
N VAL A 21 -9.58 -8.12 2.35
CA VAL A 21 -8.86 -9.20 1.67
C VAL A 21 -7.38 -8.96 1.85
N ALA A 22 -6.74 -9.82 2.66
CA ALA A 22 -5.30 -9.85 2.77
C ALA A 22 -4.73 -9.92 1.34
N PRO A 23 -3.83 -9.00 0.96
CA PRO A 23 -3.23 -9.02 -0.36
C PRO A 23 -2.72 -10.42 -0.66
N THR A 24 -2.99 -10.92 -1.87
CA THR A 24 -2.53 -12.26 -2.25
C THR A 24 -1.02 -12.27 -2.47
N ASP A 25 -0.46 -11.11 -2.79
CA ASP A 25 0.96 -10.86 -3.00
C ASP A 25 1.28 -9.39 -2.65
N GLY A 26 2.56 -9.06 -2.51
CA GLY A 26 3.03 -7.72 -2.16
C GLY A 26 3.17 -7.43 -0.66
N PHE A 27 3.29 -6.16 -0.35
CA PHE A 27 3.62 -5.60 0.95
C PHE A 27 2.58 -4.58 1.39
N SER A 28 2.39 -4.41 2.69
CA SER A 28 1.46 -3.41 3.22
C SER A 28 2.04 -2.69 4.40
N LEU A 29 1.93 -1.36 4.37
CA LEU A 29 2.38 -0.52 5.45
C LEU A 29 1.33 -0.52 6.56
N VAL A 30 1.73 -1.03 7.71
CA VAL A 30 0.96 -1.04 8.94
C VAL A 30 1.50 0.07 9.83
N VAL A 31 0.62 0.99 10.22
CA VAL A 31 0.94 2.11 11.09
C VAL A 31 0.03 2.01 12.30
N ASP A 32 0.60 1.92 13.49
CA ASP A 32 -0.16 1.80 14.75
C ASP A 32 -1.15 0.60 14.75
N GLY A 33 -0.76 -0.49 14.08
CA GLY A 33 -1.58 -1.69 13.94
C GLY A 33 -2.67 -1.62 12.87
N GLN A 34 -2.79 -0.51 12.13
CA GLN A 34 -3.72 -0.37 11.01
C GLN A 34 -3.00 -0.38 9.66
N PHE A 35 -3.52 -1.16 8.69
CA PHE A 35 -3.07 -1.10 7.30
C PHE A 35 -3.45 0.26 6.69
N LYS A 36 -2.44 1.00 6.25
CA LYS A 36 -2.61 2.34 5.64
C LYS A 36 -2.42 2.33 4.14
N ALA A 37 -1.45 1.56 3.66
CA ALA A 37 -1.09 1.51 2.26
C ALA A 37 -0.67 0.10 1.86
N HIS A 38 -0.90 -0.23 0.60
CA HIS A 38 -0.44 -1.46 -0.03
C HIS A 38 0.57 -1.08 -1.12
N TYR A 39 1.62 -1.89 -1.24
CA TYR A 39 2.71 -1.73 -2.20
C TYR A 39 3.00 -3.10 -2.80
N ASP A 40 3.15 -3.17 -4.11
CA ASP A 40 3.57 -4.42 -4.76
C ASP A 40 5.03 -4.78 -4.40
N ASP A 41 5.88 -3.76 -4.17
CA ASP A 41 7.30 -3.90 -3.85
C ASP A 41 7.64 -3.64 -2.36
N GLY A 42 8.45 -4.51 -1.78
CA GLY A 42 8.88 -4.40 -0.38
C GLY A 42 9.82 -3.22 -0.14
N ASN A 43 10.63 -2.88 -1.15
CA ASN A 43 11.48 -1.69 -1.10
C ASN A 43 10.62 -0.41 -1.07
N ALA A 44 9.57 -0.34 -1.90
CA ALA A 44 8.66 0.81 -1.90
C ALA A 44 7.92 0.95 -0.57
N ALA A 45 7.50 -0.17 0.02
CA ALA A 45 6.88 -0.18 1.34
C ALA A 45 7.86 0.31 2.43
N GLN A 46 9.12 -0.14 2.38
CA GLN A 46 10.17 0.29 3.32
C GLN A 46 10.48 1.78 3.17
N GLU A 47 10.66 2.28 1.96
CA GLU A 47 10.96 3.70 1.72
C GLU A 47 9.82 4.59 2.22
N ALA A 48 8.57 4.25 1.90
CA ALA A 48 7.41 4.98 2.38
C ALA A 48 7.28 4.93 3.91
N GLY A 49 7.59 3.78 4.51
CA GLY A 49 7.58 3.63 5.96
C GLY A 49 8.71 4.39 6.66
N ALA A 50 9.91 4.43 6.07
CA ALA A 50 11.05 5.20 6.56
C ALA A 50 10.79 6.71 6.46
N GLU A 51 10.18 7.18 5.37
CA GLU A 51 9.75 8.57 5.24
C GLU A 51 8.73 8.95 6.31
N LEU A 52 7.75 8.06 6.56
CA LEU A 52 6.73 8.26 7.58
C LEU A 52 7.34 8.29 9.00
N LEU A 53 8.25 7.36 9.31
CA LEU A 53 8.94 7.30 10.60
C LEU A 53 9.84 8.53 10.80
N GLY A 54 10.49 9.02 9.75
CA GLY A 54 11.29 10.25 9.77
C GLY A 54 10.44 11.49 10.09
N ARG A 55 9.21 11.54 9.57
CA ARG A 55 8.28 12.64 9.85
C ARG A 55 7.58 12.50 11.19
N PHE A 56 7.34 11.26 11.63
CA PHE A 56 6.61 10.93 12.85
C PHE A 56 7.32 9.80 13.61
N PRO A 57 8.42 10.09 14.31
CA PRO A 57 9.21 9.05 15.00
C PRO A 57 8.47 8.38 16.17
N MET A 58 7.30 8.89 16.55
CA MET A 58 6.43 8.30 17.56
C MET A 58 5.50 7.19 17.02
N LEU A 59 5.36 7.05 15.70
CA LEU A 59 4.48 6.05 15.09
C LEU A 59 5.17 4.69 15.03
N GLN A 60 4.43 3.62 15.33
CA GLN A 60 4.91 2.27 15.08
C GLN A 60 4.63 1.89 13.63
N VAL A 61 5.69 1.90 12.81
CA VAL A 61 5.61 1.54 11.39
C VAL A 61 6.15 0.13 11.19
N LEU A 62 5.29 -0.73 10.62
CA LEU A 62 5.54 -2.13 10.35
C LEU A 62 5.26 -2.39 8.87
N ILE A 63 6.07 -3.24 8.25
CA ILE A 63 5.84 -3.76 6.90
C ILE A 63 5.22 -5.14 7.03
N TYR A 64 4.01 -5.29 6.54
CA TYR A 64 3.37 -6.59 6.38
C TYR A 64 3.75 -7.17 5.03
N ASP A 65 4.46 -8.28 5.04
CA ASP A 65 4.74 -9.09 3.87
C ASP A 65 3.58 -10.08 3.70
N ALA A 66 2.88 -9.99 2.57
CA ALA A 66 1.71 -10.83 2.33
C ALA A 66 2.07 -12.26 1.93
N ALA A 67 3.22 -12.46 1.29
CA ALA A 67 3.72 -13.77 0.85
C ALA A 67 4.06 -14.68 2.05
N THR A 68 4.70 -14.10 3.06
CA THR A 68 5.10 -14.77 4.30
C THR A 68 4.11 -14.52 5.45
N ARG A 69 3.12 -13.65 5.25
CA ARG A 69 2.16 -13.14 6.26
C ARG A 69 2.84 -12.63 7.52
N THR A 70 4.05 -12.08 7.38
CA THR A 70 4.90 -11.63 8.50
C THR A 70 4.88 -10.12 8.60
N ARG A 71 5.00 -9.60 9.83
CA ARG A 71 5.10 -8.16 10.09
C ARG A 71 6.52 -7.87 10.56
N SER A 72 7.24 -7.05 9.82
CA SER A 72 8.60 -6.65 10.13
C SER A 72 8.64 -5.18 10.51
N PRO A 73 9.16 -4.81 11.70
CA PRO A 73 9.34 -3.40 12.04
C PRO A 73 10.38 -2.77 11.11
N LEU A 74 10.11 -1.54 10.69
CA LEU A 74 11.15 -0.69 10.13
C LEU A 74 12.07 -0.29 11.29
N GLN A 75 13.32 -0.76 11.24
CA GLN A 75 14.37 -0.39 12.19
C GLN A 75 15.11 0.86 11.74
#